data_AF-A0AAV1W1C2-F1
#
_entry.id   AF-A0AAV1W1C2-F1
#
_cell.length_a   1.000
_cell.length_b   1.000
_cell.length_c   1.000
_cell.angle_alpha   90.00
_cell.angle_beta   90.00
_cell.angle_gamma   90.00
#
_symmetry.space_group_name_H-M   'P 1'
#
loop_
_entity.id
_entity.type
_entity.pdbx_description
1 polymer ?
#
loop_
_entity_poly.entity_id
_entity_poly.type
_entity_poly.pdbx_seq_one_letter_code
_entity_poly.pdbx_strand_id
1 'polypeptide(L)'
;MAALGESLYEDLCKETGKPDCVPLLKDDPRITSAKNYLDLSRFILDFAEKKAREGKKYMLQIAKKHPTERIILCANSLYGSTILAFEGAKGDLIKDPESAAYQARVAGDGPEKCAEAFKEANIENPPINKFVALVSTIAYYVANHLH
;
A
#
# COMPACT_ATOMS: atom_id res chain seq x y z
N MET A 1 -4.93 17.90 15.00
CA MET A 1 -4.06 18.49 16.04
C MET A 1 -3.40 17.34 16.77
N ALA A 2 -2.11 17.09 16.47
CA ALA A 2 -1.30 16.10 17.18
C ALA A 2 -1.27 16.45 18.68
N ALA A 3 -1.51 15.48 19.55
CA ALA A 3 -1.25 15.65 20.98
C ALA A 3 0.27 15.88 21.17
N LEU A 4 0.64 16.77 22.10
CA LEU A 4 2.03 17.12 22.37
C LEU A 4 2.85 15.85 22.72
N GLY A 5 3.60 15.33 21.75
CA GLY A 5 4.49 14.17 21.91
C GLY A 5 4.27 13.05 20.88
N GLU A 6 3.21 13.07 20.10
CA GLU A 6 2.91 12.02 19.12
C GLU A 6 3.51 12.31 17.75
N SER A 7 4.05 11.27 17.10
CA SER A 7 4.65 11.40 15.78
C SER A 7 3.58 11.35 14.68
N LEU A 8 3.83 12.01 13.55
CA LEU A 8 2.84 12.13 12.46
C LEU A 8 2.33 10.77 11.95
N TYR A 9 3.18 9.74 11.92
CA TYR A 9 2.79 8.41 11.47
C TYR A 9 1.92 7.67 12.51
N GLU A 10 2.09 7.95 13.81
CA GLU A 10 1.24 7.39 14.87
C GLU A 10 -0.15 8.02 14.84
N ASP A 11 -0.23 9.35 14.68
CA ASP A 11 -1.50 10.07 14.49
C ASP A 11 -2.24 9.56 13.26
N LEU A 12 -1.55 9.44 12.12
CA LEU A 12 -2.10 8.86 10.90
C LEU A 12 -2.63 7.44 11.14
N CYS A 13 -1.88 6.60 11.85
CA CYS A 13 -2.32 5.24 12.14
C CYS A 13 -3.58 5.19 13.00
N LYS A 14 -3.77 6.12 13.94
CA LYS A 14 -5.01 6.24 14.71
C LYS A 14 -6.20 6.56 13.81
N GLU A 15 -6.03 7.48 12.86
CA GLU A 15 -7.08 7.84 11.89
C GLU A 15 -7.51 6.64 11.02
N THR A 16 -6.55 5.78 10.65
CA THR A 16 -6.87 4.58 9.87
C THR A 16 -7.67 3.54 10.66
N GLY A 17 -7.60 3.56 12.00
CA GLY A 17 -8.17 2.54 12.88
C GLY A 17 -7.58 1.14 12.70
N LYS A 18 -6.44 1.00 12.01
CA LYS A 18 -5.82 -0.31 11.71
C LYS A 18 -4.74 -0.64 12.75
N PRO A 19 -4.88 -1.74 13.51
CA PRO A 19 -3.92 -2.09 14.57
C PRO A 19 -2.51 -2.39 14.03
N ASP A 20 -2.44 -2.93 12.81
CA ASP A 20 -1.17 -3.31 12.16
C ASP A 20 -0.45 -2.11 11.50
N CYS A 21 -1.02 -0.89 11.56
CA CYS A 21 -0.44 0.29 10.90
C CYS A 21 0.91 0.69 11.51
N VAL A 22 0.98 0.91 12.83
CA VAL A 22 2.22 1.35 13.50
C VAL A 22 3.35 0.33 13.33
N PRO A 23 3.14 -0.98 13.58
CA PRO A 23 4.18 -1.98 13.33
C PRO A 23 4.68 -1.98 11.88
N LEU A 24 3.78 -1.85 10.90
CA LEU A 24 4.15 -1.85 9.48
C LEU A 24 5.00 -0.64 9.10
N LEU A 25 4.66 0.55 9.57
CA LEU A 25 5.35 1.79 9.19
C LEU A 25 6.74 1.93 9.84
N LYS A 26 6.99 1.24 10.95
CA LYS A 26 8.31 1.21 11.62
C LYS A 26 9.40 0.50 10.81
N ASP A 27 9.04 -0.25 9.78
CA ASP A 27 9.99 -0.89 8.86
C ASP A 27 10.81 0.11 8.03
N ASP A 28 10.34 1.36 7.89
CA ASP A 28 11.05 2.41 7.16
C ASP A 28 11.39 3.60 8.10
N PRO A 29 12.67 3.78 8.46
CA PRO A 29 13.08 4.88 9.34
C PRO A 29 12.71 6.26 8.79
N ARG A 30 12.62 6.43 7.47
CA ARG A 30 12.24 7.71 6.85
C ARG A 30 10.83 8.12 7.27
N ILE A 31 9.89 7.15 7.30
CA ILE A 31 8.51 7.36 7.74
C ILE A 31 8.48 7.80 9.21
N THR A 32 9.20 7.10 10.09
CA THR A 32 9.25 7.44 11.53
C THR A 32 9.91 8.78 11.84
N SER A 33 10.76 9.26 10.93
CA SER A 33 11.50 10.52 11.07
C SER A 33 10.80 11.73 10.42
N ALA A 34 9.72 11.51 9.66
CA ALA A 34 9.06 12.54 8.87
C ALA A 34 8.60 13.72 9.74
N LYS A 35 8.83 14.94 9.25
CA LYS A 35 8.56 16.18 10.00
C LYS A 35 7.31 16.93 9.54
N ASN A 36 6.76 16.55 8.40
CA ASN A 36 5.55 17.13 7.82
C ASN A 36 4.82 16.06 6.99
N TYR A 37 3.55 16.30 6.69
CA TYR A 37 2.72 15.36 5.94
C TYR A 37 3.16 15.18 4.48
N LEU A 38 3.85 16.15 3.89
CA LEU A 38 4.36 16.01 2.54
C LEU A 38 5.47 14.96 2.47
N ASP A 39 6.47 15.06 3.34
CA ASP A 39 7.55 14.07 3.44
C ASP A 39 6.99 12.71 3.87
N LEU A 40 6.08 12.69 4.84
CA LEU A 40 5.43 11.46 5.29
C LEU A 40 4.69 10.77 4.12
N SER A 41 3.92 11.52 3.33
CA SER A 41 3.20 11.00 2.17
C SER A 41 4.14 10.42 1.12
N ARG A 42 5.23 11.14 0.81
CA ARG A 42 6.26 10.65 -0.13
C ARG A 42 6.88 9.35 0.35
N PHE A 43 7.29 9.28 1.62
CA PHE A 43 7.92 8.08 2.17
C PHE A 43 6.96 6.88 2.25
N ILE A 44 5.70 7.11 2.62
CA ILE A 44 4.68 6.05 2.63
C ILE A 44 4.39 5.55 1.21
N LEU A 45 4.28 6.44 0.22
CA LEU A 45 4.07 6.04 -1.18
C LEU A 45 5.27 5.28 -1.75
N ASP A 46 6.51 5.70 -1.45
CA ASP A 46 7.72 4.95 -1.80
C ASP A 46 7.73 3.55 -1.19
N PHE A 47 7.37 3.47 0.10
CA PHE A 47 7.28 2.21 0.83
C PHE A 47 6.19 1.31 0.24
N ALA A 48 5.03 1.87 -0.09
CA ALA A 48 3.90 1.18 -0.71
C ALA A 48 4.27 0.60 -2.08
N GLU A 49 4.89 1.41 -2.94
CA GLU A 49 5.37 0.98 -4.26
C GLU A 49 6.40 -0.15 -4.12
N LYS A 50 7.34 -0.04 -3.18
CA LYS A 50 8.34 -1.08 -2.89
C LYS A 50 7.65 -2.39 -2.48
N LYS A 51 6.70 -2.35 -1.55
CA LYS A 51 5.94 -3.54 -1.10
C LYS A 51 5.12 -4.14 -2.24
N ALA A 52 4.52 -3.33 -3.10
CA ALA A 52 3.83 -3.80 -4.29
C ALA A 52 4.78 -4.52 -5.27
N ARG A 53 5.99 -4.00 -5.49
CA ARG A 53 7.00 -4.68 -6.32
C ARG A 53 7.49 -5.99 -5.69
N GLU A 54 7.66 -6.03 -4.37
CA GLU A 54 7.95 -7.28 -3.62
C GLU A 54 6.82 -8.29 -3.80
N GLY A 55 5.57 -7.87 -3.63
CA GLY A 55 4.38 -8.68 -3.86
C GLY A 55 4.31 -9.21 -5.29
N LYS A 56 4.55 -8.38 -6.30
CA LYS A 56 4.59 -8.82 -7.71
C LYS A 56 5.62 -9.94 -7.92
N LYS A 57 6.84 -9.78 -7.40
CA LYS A 57 7.89 -10.80 -7.49
C LYS A 57 7.46 -12.11 -6.81
N TYR A 58 6.83 -12.01 -5.65
CA TYR A 58 6.30 -13.18 -4.94
C TYR A 58 5.20 -13.87 -5.75
N MET A 59 4.22 -13.13 -6.26
CA MET A 59 3.13 -13.69 -7.08
C MET A 59 3.65 -14.37 -8.34
N LEU A 60 4.66 -13.81 -9.00
CA LEU A 60 5.32 -14.45 -10.14
C LEU A 60 5.95 -15.81 -9.79
N GLN A 61 6.46 -15.99 -8.57
CA GLN A 61 6.98 -17.28 -8.12
C GLN A 61 5.85 -18.27 -7.82
N ILE A 62 4.76 -17.80 -7.21
CA ILE A 62 3.58 -18.63 -6.94
C ILE A 62 2.91 -19.08 -8.24
N ALA A 63 2.76 -18.19 -9.22
CA ALA A 63 2.16 -18.50 -10.51
C ALA A 63 2.91 -19.60 -11.28
N LYS A 64 4.21 -19.80 -11.03
CA LYS A 64 4.96 -20.93 -11.59
C LYS A 64 4.59 -22.27 -10.96
N LYS A 65 4.20 -22.28 -9.68
CA LYS A 65 3.82 -23.47 -8.92
C LYS A 65 2.33 -23.79 -9.05
N HIS A 66 1.51 -22.74 -9.15
CA HIS A 66 0.05 -22.82 -9.23
C HIS A 66 -0.45 -21.94 -10.39
N PRO A 67 -0.28 -22.39 -11.65
CA PRO A 67 -0.57 -21.60 -12.84
C PRO A 67 -2.07 -21.54 -13.16
N THR A 68 -2.91 -21.24 -12.16
CA THR A 68 -4.34 -20.98 -12.40
C THR A 68 -4.50 -19.60 -13.02
N GLU A 69 -5.56 -19.42 -13.81
CA GLU A 69 -5.85 -18.14 -14.48
C GLU A 69 -5.85 -16.96 -13.49
N ARG A 70 -6.49 -17.13 -12.32
CA ARG A 70 -6.58 -16.09 -11.29
C ARG A 70 -5.23 -15.77 -10.64
N ILE A 71 -4.38 -16.76 -10.41
CA ILE A 71 -3.03 -16.54 -9.85
C ILE A 71 -2.11 -15.87 -10.88
N ILE A 72 -2.22 -16.23 -12.16
CA ILE A 72 -1.49 -15.56 -13.25
C ILE A 72 -1.95 -14.10 -13.39
N LEU A 73 -3.26 -13.86 -13.30
CA LEU A 73 -3.84 -12.51 -13.30
C LEU A 73 -3.30 -11.66 -12.14
N CYS A 74 -3.17 -12.25 -10.95
CA CYS A 74 -2.54 -11.63 -9.79
C CYS A 74 -1.11 -11.18 -10.06
N ALA A 75 -0.28 -12.10 -10.55
CA ALA A 75 1.14 -11.85 -10.76
C ALA A 75 1.42 -10.80 -11.86
N ASN A 76 0.57 -10.74 -12.87
CA ASN A 76 0.78 -9.89 -14.04
C ASN A 76 0.01 -8.58 -13.93
N SER A 77 -1.32 -8.66 -14.07
CA SER A 77 -2.17 -7.48 -14.26
C SER A 77 -2.44 -6.78 -12.94
N LEU A 78 -2.90 -7.50 -11.90
CA LEU A 78 -3.37 -6.85 -10.67
C LEU A 78 -2.23 -6.15 -9.92
N TYR A 79 -1.12 -6.85 -9.66
CA TYR A 79 0.05 -6.19 -9.07
C TYR A 79 0.71 -5.18 -10.01
N GLY A 80 0.58 -5.34 -11.33
CA GLY A 80 1.00 -4.33 -12.30
C GLY A 80 0.22 -3.02 -12.13
N SER A 81 -1.12 -3.10 -12.08
CA SER A 81 -2.00 -1.97 -11.85
C SER A 81 -1.77 -1.32 -10.48
N THR A 82 -1.57 -2.10 -9.42
CA THR A 82 -1.22 -1.57 -8.08
C THR A 82 0.06 -0.74 -8.11
N ILE A 83 1.11 -1.20 -8.80
CA ILE A 83 2.36 -0.44 -8.92
C ILE A 83 2.12 0.86 -9.68
N LEU A 84 1.45 0.80 -10.84
CA LEU A 84 1.15 1.98 -11.65
C LEU A 84 0.29 3.01 -10.88
N ALA A 85 -0.66 2.56 -10.07
CA ALA A 85 -1.47 3.43 -9.23
C ALA A 85 -0.63 4.13 -8.14
N PHE A 86 0.33 3.44 -7.51
CA PHE A 86 1.25 4.11 -6.58
C PHE A 86 2.20 5.08 -7.29
N GLU A 87 2.70 4.74 -8.48
CA GLU A 87 3.53 5.63 -9.30
C GLU A 87 2.77 6.90 -9.70
N GLY A 88 1.52 6.77 -10.14
CA GLY A 88 0.67 7.92 -10.45
C GLY A 88 0.32 8.74 -9.22
N ALA A 89 -0.01 8.10 -8.08
CA ALA A 89 -0.23 8.81 -6.82
C ALA A 89 0.97 9.66 -6.41
N LYS A 90 2.20 9.17 -6.63
CA LYS A 90 3.43 9.94 -6.42
C LYS A 90 3.56 11.11 -7.39
N GLY A 91 3.21 10.91 -8.65
CA GLY A 91 3.24 11.95 -9.69
C GLY A 91 2.26 13.09 -9.44
N ASP A 92 1.10 12.76 -8.87
CA ASP A 92 0.02 13.71 -8.61
C ASP A 92 0.13 14.37 -7.23
N LEU A 93 0.91 13.81 -6.30
CA LEU A 93 0.95 14.20 -4.88
C LEU A 93 1.01 15.71 -4.58
N ILE A 94 1.69 16.51 -5.42
CA ILE A 94 1.77 17.97 -5.28
C ILE A 94 0.78 18.70 -6.18
N LYS A 95 0.52 18.17 -7.37
CA LYS A 95 -0.23 18.86 -8.42
C LYS A 95 -1.74 18.71 -8.22
N ASP A 96 -2.14 17.53 -7.74
CA ASP A 96 -3.50 17.11 -7.51
C ASP A 96 -3.53 16.07 -6.37
N PRO A 97 -3.47 16.52 -5.10
CA PRO A 97 -3.48 15.62 -3.95
C PRO A 97 -4.75 14.77 -3.82
N GLU A 98 -5.89 15.23 -4.35
CA GLU A 98 -7.14 14.47 -4.37
C GLU A 98 -7.00 13.26 -5.30
N SER A 99 -6.51 13.46 -6.53
CA SER A 99 -6.18 12.36 -7.44
C SER A 99 -5.12 11.43 -6.84
N ALA A 100 -4.11 11.96 -6.15
CA ALA A 100 -3.10 11.15 -5.50
C ALA A 100 -3.70 10.23 -4.42
N ALA A 101 -4.58 10.76 -3.57
CA ALA A 101 -5.29 9.98 -2.56
C ALA A 101 -6.17 8.91 -3.20
N TYR A 102 -6.95 9.27 -4.23
CA TYR A 102 -7.78 8.31 -4.96
C TYR A 102 -6.96 7.16 -5.56
N GLN A 103 -5.85 7.47 -6.24
CA GLN A 103 -4.99 6.43 -6.80
C GLN A 103 -4.34 5.56 -5.73
N ALA A 104 -3.91 6.15 -4.62
CA ALA A 104 -3.40 5.40 -3.47
C ALA A 104 -4.44 4.42 -2.91
N ARG A 105 -5.72 4.81 -2.87
CA ARG A 105 -6.83 3.95 -2.44
C ARG A 105 -7.11 2.80 -3.41
N VAL A 106 -7.12 3.08 -4.71
CA VAL A 106 -7.36 2.09 -5.78
C VAL A 106 -6.23 1.06 -5.86
N ALA A 107 -5.00 1.44 -5.49
CA ALA A 107 -3.86 0.52 -5.48
C ALA A 107 -4.10 -0.74 -4.62
N GLY A 108 -4.95 -0.65 -3.60
CA GLY A 108 -5.32 -1.76 -2.71
C GLY A 108 -6.22 -2.83 -3.34
N ASP A 109 -6.95 -2.50 -4.41
CA ASP A 109 -7.91 -3.42 -5.04
C ASP A 109 -7.24 -4.67 -5.61
N GLY A 110 -6.03 -4.52 -6.17
CA GLY A 110 -5.26 -5.63 -6.73
C GLY A 110 -4.94 -6.71 -5.68
N PRO A 111 -4.26 -6.35 -4.57
CA PRO A 111 -3.98 -7.26 -3.46
C PRO A 111 -5.23 -7.88 -2.83
N GLU A 112 -6.33 -7.14 -2.70
CA GLU A 112 -7.60 -7.65 -2.17
C GLU A 112 -8.20 -8.74 -3.08
N LYS A 113 -8.30 -8.46 -4.38
CA LYS A 113 -8.73 -9.46 -5.39
C LYS A 113 -7.79 -10.67 -5.42
N CYS A 114 -6.51 -10.46 -5.17
CA CYS A 114 -5.57 -11.57 -5.04
C CYS A 114 -5.81 -12.40 -3.79
N ALA A 115 -6.10 -11.80 -2.64
CA ALA A 115 -6.46 -12.57 -1.45
C ALA A 115 -7.66 -13.49 -1.70
N GLU A 116 -8.67 -13.02 -2.44
CA GLU A 116 -9.83 -13.81 -2.87
C GLU A 116 -9.42 -14.96 -3.80
N ALA A 117 -8.60 -14.68 -4.83
CA ALA A 117 -8.10 -15.70 -5.75
C ALA A 117 -7.33 -16.83 -5.06
N PHE A 118 -6.51 -16.50 -4.06
CA PHE A 118 -5.79 -17.50 -3.25
C PHE A 118 -6.76 -18.37 -2.44
N LYS A 119 -7.76 -17.75 -1.81
CA LYS A 119 -8.81 -18.45 -1.06
C LYS A 119 -9.58 -19.44 -1.95
N GLU A 120 -9.99 -19.01 -3.14
CA GLU A 120 -10.72 -19.85 -4.09
C GLU A 120 -9.87 -20.99 -4.67
N ALA A 121 -8.57 -20.74 -4.85
CA ALA A 121 -7.62 -21.78 -5.26
C ALA A 121 -7.28 -22.78 -4.14
N ASN A 122 -7.82 -22.58 -2.93
CA ASN A 122 -7.48 -23.33 -1.73
C ASN A 122 -5.96 -23.32 -1.43
N ILE A 123 -5.32 -22.16 -1.66
CA ILE A 123 -3.91 -21.90 -1.37
C ILE A 123 -3.84 -20.87 -0.25
N GLU A 124 -2.89 -21.04 0.68
CA GLU A 124 -2.67 -20.06 1.73
C GLU A 124 -2.37 -18.68 1.15
N ASN A 125 -3.18 -17.68 1.52
CA ASN A 125 -3.00 -16.31 1.08
C ASN A 125 -1.74 -15.71 1.71
N PRO A 126 -0.74 -15.27 0.93
CA PRO A 126 0.49 -14.76 1.48
C PRO A 126 0.25 -13.43 2.22
N PRO A 127 0.96 -13.17 3.34
CA PRO A 127 0.82 -11.94 4.12
C PRO A 127 1.01 -10.65 3.29
N ILE A 128 1.80 -10.72 2.22
CA ILE A 128 2.09 -9.56 1.36
C ILE A 128 0.83 -8.94 0.75
N ASN A 129 -0.22 -9.73 0.43
CA ASN A 129 -1.47 -9.17 -0.06
C ASN A 129 -2.13 -8.26 0.99
N LYS A 130 -2.17 -8.72 2.26
CA LYS A 130 -2.70 -7.92 3.38
C LYS A 130 -1.85 -6.67 3.60
N PHE A 131 -0.52 -6.78 3.53
CA PHE A 131 0.38 -5.64 3.74
C PHE A 131 0.24 -4.57 2.66
N VAL A 132 0.13 -4.96 1.38
CA VAL A 132 -0.02 -4.00 0.28
C VAL A 132 -1.40 -3.34 0.31
N ALA A 133 -2.47 -4.08 0.66
CA ALA A 133 -3.79 -3.48 0.88
C ALA A 133 -3.80 -2.50 2.07
N LEU A 134 -3.13 -2.86 3.18
CA LEU A 134 -3.00 -1.99 4.35
C LEU A 134 -2.21 -0.71 4.03
N VAL A 135 -1.05 -0.82 3.38
CA VAL A 135 -0.26 0.37 3.04
C VAL A 135 -0.96 1.24 1.99
N SER A 136 -1.77 0.67 1.09
CA SER A 136 -2.66 1.44 0.20
C SER A 136 -3.66 2.28 1.01
N THR A 137 -4.30 1.69 2.02
CA THR A 137 -5.20 2.43 2.92
C THR A 137 -4.44 3.55 3.62
N ILE A 138 -3.27 3.27 4.20
CA ILE A 138 -2.46 4.29 4.89
C ILE A 138 -2.05 5.42 3.92
N ALA A 139 -1.64 5.07 2.70
CA ALA A 139 -1.25 6.02 1.67
C ALA A 139 -2.41 6.94 1.24
N TYR A 140 -3.64 6.41 1.18
CA TYR A 140 -4.84 7.23 0.98
C TYR A 140 -5.03 8.24 2.12
N TYR A 141 -4.98 7.79 3.38
CA TYR A 141 -5.17 8.69 4.52
C TYR A 141 -4.12 9.80 4.56
N VAL A 142 -2.83 9.48 4.34
CA VAL A 142 -1.77 10.49 4.44
C VAL A 142 -1.85 11.52 3.30
N ALA A 143 -2.23 11.11 2.09
CA ALA A 143 -2.40 12.02 0.96
C ALA A 143 -3.57 13.01 1.19
N ASN A 144 -4.60 12.62 1.95
CA ASN A 144 -5.70 13.52 2.34
C ASN A 144 -5.28 14.65 3.28
N HIS A 145 -4.09 14.59 3.90
CA HIS A 145 -3.57 15.70 4.70
C HIS A 145 -2.93 16.81 3.86
N LEU A 146 -2.93 16.68 2.52
CA LEU A 146 -2.29 17.63 1.60
C LEU A 146 -3.28 18.55 0.86
N HIS A 147 -4.59 18.46 1.12
CA HIS A 147 -5.61 19.35 0.55
C HIS A 147 -6.63 19.82 1.60
#